data_AF-A0A2S1LYC6-F1
#
_entry.id   AF-A0A2S1LYC6-F1
#
_cell.length_a   1.000
_cell.length_b   1.000
_cell.length_c   1.000
_cell.angle_alpha   90.00
_cell.angle_beta   90.00
_cell.angle_gamma   90.00
#
_symmetry.space_group_name_H-M   'P 1'
#
loop_
_entity.id
_entity.type
_entity.pdbx_description
1 polymer ?
#
loop_
_entity_poly.entity_id
_entity_poly.type
_entity_poly.pdbx_seq_one_letter_code
_entity_poly.pdbx_strand_id
1 'polypeptide(L)'
;MNMNIFKILILSLVFLYFGCKRNKDNDLGIVDEFSNVMSFDVESNSNTDEDSNEERTLEGLIAEFDLSMEERGAVEFLRTAITNPSIAKDKVGIKTYTEEEFYEFLATLEVDKTREAIADIVITLKARDDARNAIYDLADDHPQRQNFESQLDEKEQQYLRELKIVCSSENGYDGAYLGLKANRDAFIFKSLKGQIDDSANAN
;
A
#
# COMPACT_ATOMS: atom_id res chain seq x y z
N MET A 1 32.74 12.47 -19.05
CA MET A 1 31.67 11.49 -19.35
C MET A 1 30.79 11.42 -18.10
N ASN A 2 29.56 11.94 -18.19
CA ASN A 2 28.76 12.33 -17.02
C ASN A 2 27.93 11.13 -16.51
N MET A 3 28.16 10.68 -15.28
CA MET A 3 27.50 9.50 -14.67
C MET A 3 25.97 9.61 -14.61
N ASN A 4 25.43 10.84 -14.63
CA ASN A 4 24.00 11.08 -14.59
C ASN A 4 23.31 10.79 -15.93
N ILE A 5 24.03 10.90 -17.05
CA ILE A 5 23.51 10.59 -18.40
C ILE A 5 23.37 9.07 -18.57
N PHE A 6 24.29 8.28 -18.00
CA PHE A 6 24.22 6.81 -18.04
C PHE A 6 23.06 6.26 -17.21
N LYS A 7 22.73 6.87 -16.06
CA LYS A 7 21.59 6.45 -15.24
C LYS A 7 20.25 6.66 -15.95
N ILE A 8 20.09 7.77 -16.69
CA ILE A 8 18.88 8.06 -17.47
C ILE A 8 18.73 7.09 -18.66
N LEU A 9 19.84 6.80 -19.37
CA LEU A 9 19.83 5.84 -20.48
C LEU A 9 19.50 4.41 -20.02
N ILE A 10 20.04 3.99 -18.87
CA ILE A 10 19.75 2.66 -18.30
C ILE A 10 18.27 2.54 -17.89
N LEU A 11 17.67 3.59 -17.29
CA LEU A 11 16.25 3.58 -16.94
C LEU A 11 15.35 3.45 -18.19
N SER A 12 15.69 4.13 -19.28
CA SER A 12 14.90 4.09 -20.53
C SER A 12 14.90 2.73 -21.23
N LEU A 13 15.96 1.92 -21.05
CA LEU A 13 16.08 0.60 -21.65
C LEU A 13 15.28 -0.48 -20.90
N VAL A 14 15.03 -0.31 -19.59
CA VAL A 14 14.21 -1.26 -18.80
C VAL A 14 12.73 -1.17 -19.19
N PHE A 15 12.24 0.02 -19.57
CA PHE A 15 10.85 0.21 -20.04
C PHE A 15 10.55 -0.49 -21.37
N LEU A 16 11.55 -0.75 -22.21
CA LEU A 16 11.37 -1.45 -23.50
C LEU A 16 11.36 -2.97 -23.36
N TYR A 17 11.76 -3.54 -22.21
CA TYR A 17 11.85 -4.99 -22.01
C TYR A 17 10.56 -5.63 -21.45
N PHE A 18 9.59 -4.83 -20.99
CA PHE A 18 8.28 -5.34 -20.52
C PHE A 18 7.15 -5.20 -21.56
N GLY A 19 7.44 -4.63 -22.74
CA GLY A 19 6.47 -4.51 -23.83
C GLY A 19 6.59 -5.62 -24.87
N CYS A 20 5.96 -6.77 -24.63
CA CYS A 20 5.24 -7.61 -25.61
C CYS A 20 5.19 -9.09 -25.20
N LYS A 21 4.02 -9.56 -24.74
CA LYS A 21 3.41 -10.82 -25.22
C LYS A 21 1.92 -10.87 -24.91
N ARG A 22 1.12 -10.37 -25.85
CA ARG A 22 -0.30 -10.74 -25.97
C ARG A 22 -0.58 -10.87 -27.45
N ASN A 23 -0.79 -12.10 -27.89
CA ASN A 23 -1.56 -12.40 -29.10
C ASN A 23 -2.29 -13.72 -28.88
N LYS A 24 -3.60 -13.65 -29.04
CA LYS A 24 -4.54 -14.75 -29.07
C LYS A 24 -5.28 -14.55 -30.38
N ASP A 25 -4.84 -15.26 -31.41
CA ASP A 25 -5.53 -15.29 -32.69
C ASP A 25 -6.10 -16.70 -32.86
N ASN A 26 -7.42 -16.75 -33.05
CA ASN A 26 -8.12 -17.93 -33.50
C ASN A 26 -7.88 -18.08 -35.01
N ASP A 27 -7.47 -19.26 -35.48
CA ASP A 27 -7.66 -19.64 -36.88
C ASP A 27 -8.01 -21.13 -37.01
N LEU A 28 -8.87 -21.38 -37.98
CA LEU A 28 -9.61 -22.57 -38.36
C LEU A 28 -8.76 -23.62 -39.09
N GLY A 29 -9.16 -24.89 -38.92
CA GLY A 29 -9.04 -25.98 -39.91
C GLY A 29 -7.65 -26.63 -39.99
N ILE A 30 -7.50 -27.95 -39.89
CA ILE A 30 -7.98 -28.94 -40.87
C ILE A 30 -7.73 -30.37 -40.31
N VAL A 31 -8.73 -31.25 -40.52
CA VAL A 31 -8.80 -32.74 -40.69
C VAL A 31 -7.63 -33.63 -40.23
N ASP A 32 -7.76 -34.90 -39.86
CA ASP A 32 -8.78 -35.90 -39.47
C ASP A 32 -7.92 -37.15 -39.10
N GLU A 33 -8.56 -38.18 -38.56
CA GLU A 33 -8.09 -39.58 -38.56
C GLU A 33 -7.17 -39.98 -37.39
N PHE A 34 -7.76 -40.54 -36.34
CA PHE A 34 -7.87 -41.99 -36.22
C PHE A 34 -8.85 -42.36 -35.12
N SER A 35 -9.89 -43.06 -35.55
CA SER A 35 -10.92 -43.70 -34.75
C SER A 35 -10.35 -44.62 -33.66
N ASN A 36 -10.83 -44.49 -32.43
CA ASN A 36 -11.20 -45.67 -31.67
C ASN A 36 -12.33 -45.37 -30.67
N VAL A 37 -13.40 -46.15 -30.82
CA VAL A 37 -14.63 -46.12 -30.04
C VAL A 37 -14.38 -46.80 -28.70
N MET A 38 -14.73 -46.14 -27.60
CA MET A 38 -15.28 -46.85 -26.44
C MET A 38 -16.25 -45.93 -25.68
N SER A 39 -17.52 -46.32 -25.76
CA SER A 39 -18.66 -45.81 -25.03
C SER A 39 -18.54 -46.08 -23.53
N PHE A 40 -18.69 -45.06 -22.70
CA PHE A 40 -19.04 -45.23 -21.28
C PHE A 40 -19.72 -43.97 -20.75
N ASP A 41 -21.05 -43.95 -20.81
CA ASP A 41 -21.85 -42.98 -20.07
C ASP A 41 -21.89 -43.40 -18.60
N VAL A 42 -21.20 -42.65 -17.75
CA VAL A 42 -21.52 -42.55 -16.32
C VAL A 42 -21.64 -41.07 -15.98
N GLU A 43 -22.88 -40.65 -15.75
CA GLU A 43 -23.18 -39.43 -15.03
C GLU A 43 -22.50 -39.48 -13.66
N SER A 44 -21.43 -38.70 -13.51
CA SER A 44 -20.85 -38.39 -12.21
C SER A 44 -21.24 -36.97 -11.85
N ASN A 45 -22.23 -36.88 -10.97
CA ASN A 45 -22.50 -35.71 -10.15
C ASN A 45 -21.20 -35.18 -9.54
N SER A 46 -20.73 -34.00 -9.96
CA SER A 46 -19.65 -33.28 -9.29
C SER A 46 -20.21 -32.01 -8.66
N ASN A 47 -20.62 -32.14 -7.40
CA ASN A 47 -20.40 -31.06 -6.46
C ASN A 47 -18.89 -30.86 -6.40
N THR A 48 -18.41 -29.75 -6.94
CA THR A 48 -17.09 -29.23 -6.64
C THR A 48 -17.31 -27.83 -6.15
N ASP A 49 -17.43 -27.74 -4.82
CA ASP A 49 -17.01 -26.57 -4.06
C ASP A 49 -15.53 -26.35 -4.41
N GLU A 50 -15.27 -25.55 -5.46
CA GLU A 50 -13.96 -24.97 -5.70
C GLU A 50 -13.78 -23.84 -4.69
N ASP A 51 -13.35 -24.22 -3.49
CA ASP A 51 -12.65 -23.32 -2.57
C ASP A 51 -11.30 -22.99 -3.22
N SER A 52 -11.34 -22.04 -4.16
CA SER A 52 -10.15 -21.38 -4.65
C SER A 52 -9.66 -20.48 -3.53
N ASN A 53 -8.84 -21.05 -2.64
CA ASN A 53 -7.96 -20.28 -1.77
C ASN A 53 -6.88 -19.65 -2.67
N GLU A 54 -7.30 -18.69 -3.49
CA GLU A 54 -6.46 -17.90 -4.35
C GLU A 54 -5.68 -16.96 -3.43
N GLU A 55 -4.36 -17.11 -3.41
CA GLU A 55 -3.45 -16.32 -2.59
C GLU A 55 -3.69 -14.83 -2.89
N ARG A 56 -4.40 -14.14 -1.99
CA ARG A 56 -4.72 -12.72 -2.15
C ARG A 56 -3.44 -11.92 -2.01
N THR A 57 -2.96 -11.36 -3.11
CA THR A 57 -1.81 -10.46 -3.14
C THR A 57 -2.25 -9.01 -3.00
N LEU A 58 -1.36 -8.13 -2.53
CA LEU A 58 -1.60 -6.69 -2.50
C LEU A 58 -2.00 -6.14 -3.88
N GLU A 59 -1.30 -6.55 -4.93
CA GLU A 59 -1.59 -6.14 -6.30
C GLU A 59 -2.96 -6.63 -6.78
N GLY A 60 -3.36 -7.84 -6.36
CA GLY A 60 -4.70 -8.38 -6.61
C GLY A 60 -5.79 -7.52 -5.97
N LEU A 61 -5.66 -7.22 -4.67
CA LEU A 61 -6.61 -6.39 -3.93
C LEU A 61 -6.66 -4.95 -4.45
N ILE A 62 -5.50 -4.36 -4.76
CA ILE A 62 -5.41 -3.00 -5.32
C ILE A 62 -6.12 -2.93 -6.68
N ALA A 63 -5.93 -3.94 -7.54
CA ALA A 63 -6.57 -4.01 -8.84
C ALA A 63 -8.08 -4.27 -8.73
N GLU A 64 -8.49 -5.15 -7.81
CA GLU A 64 -9.89 -5.47 -7.55
C GLU A 64 -10.67 -4.27 -7.00
N PHE A 65 -10.08 -3.52 -6.07
CA PHE A 65 -10.73 -2.38 -5.42
C PHE A 65 -10.68 -1.10 -6.25
N ASP A 66 -9.89 -1.06 -7.33
CA ASP A 66 -9.65 0.13 -8.14
C ASP A 66 -9.23 1.35 -7.29
N LEU A 67 -8.21 1.15 -6.44
CA LEU A 67 -7.70 2.21 -5.56
C LEU A 67 -6.90 3.25 -6.36
N SER A 68 -7.11 4.53 -6.04
CA SER A 68 -6.31 5.66 -6.51
C SER A 68 -4.85 5.56 -6.04
N MET A 69 -3.96 6.38 -6.62
CA MET A 69 -2.55 6.38 -6.23
C MET A 69 -2.36 6.75 -4.76
N GLU A 70 -3.14 7.70 -4.27
CA GLU A 70 -3.14 8.16 -2.90
C GLU A 70 -3.64 7.08 -1.94
N GLU A 71 -4.73 6.39 -2.30
CA GLU A 71 -5.26 5.27 -1.52
C GLU A 71 -4.27 4.10 -1.48
N ARG A 72 -3.62 3.76 -2.60
CA ARG A 72 -2.54 2.75 -2.64
C ARG A 72 -1.40 3.13 -1.70
N GLY A 73 -0.97 4.39 -1.71
CA GLY A 73 0.04 4.91 -0.80
C GLY A 73 -0.38 4.77 0.67
N ALA A 74 -1.65 5.03 0.99
CA ALA A 74 -2.18 4.86 2.33
C ALA A 74 -2.25 3.38 2.77
N VAL A 75 -2.64 2.47 1.87
CA VAL A 75 -2.62 1.01 2.12
C VAL A 75 -1.20 0.52 2.39
N GLU A 76 -0.23 0.94 1.60
CA GLU A 76 1.18 0.57 1.79
C GLU A 76 1.77 1.12 3.10
N PHE A 77 1.41 2.35 3.45
CA PHE A 77 1.81 2.96 4.71
C PHE A 77 1.21 2.20 5.92
N LEU A 78 -0.08 1.83 5.83
CA LEU A 78 -0.74 1.02 6.85
C LEU A 78 -0.10 -0.36 6.97
N ARG A 79 0.19 -1.02 5.84
CA ARG A 79 0.89 -2.32 5.79
C ARG A 79 2.19 -2.23 6.56
N THR A 80 3.03 -1.25 6.21
CA THR A 80 4.32 -0.99 6.88
C THR A 80 4.16 -0.82 8.39
N ALA A 81 3.13 -0.09 8.83
CA ALA A 81 2.86 0.14 10.25
C ALA A 81 2.56 -1.16 11.00
N ILE A 82 1.66 -1.98 10.47
CA ILE A 82 1.06 -3.08 11.23
C ILE A 82 1.81 -4.41 11.08
N THR A 83 2.51 -4.64 9.96
CA THR A 83 3.27 -5.88 9.71
C THR A 83 4.72 -5.82 10.21
N ASN A 84 5.27 -4.64 10.48
CA ASN A 84 6.64 -4.51 10.97
C ASN A 84 6.75 -4.81 12.49
N PRO A 85 7.49 -5.84 12.93
CA PRO A 85 7.62 -6.20 14.35
C PRO A 85 8.45 -5.23 15.19
N SER A 86 9.23 -4.34 14.55
CA SER A 86 10.06 -3.36 15.26
C SER A 86 9.25 -2.14 15.73
N ILE A 87 8.10 -1.89 15.11
CA ILE A 87 7.23 -0.75 15.44
C ILE A 87 6.45 -1.08 16.71
N ALA A 88 6.39 -0.13 17.64
CA ALA A 88 5.75 -0.29 18.96
C ALA A 88 6.22 -1.50 19.79
N LYS A 89 7.43 -2.03 19.52
CA LYS A 89 7.97 -3.22 20.23
C LYS A 89 8.11 -3.03 21.75
N ASP A 90 8.12 -1.78 22.21
CA ASP A 90 8.18 -1.39 23.61
C ASP A 90 6.83 -1.52 24.34
N LYS A 91 5.74 -1.80 23.61
CA LYS A 91 4.38 -1.91 24.15
C LYS A 91 3.94 -3.37 24.24
N VAL A 92 3.38 -3.72 25.39
CA VAL A 92 2.79 -5.05 25.64
C VAL A 92 1.43 -5.15 24.95
N GLY A 93 1.13 -6.31 24.36
CA GLY A 93 -0.19 -6.58 23.77
C GLY A 93 -0.40 -6.00 22.37
N ILE A 94 0.63 -5.49 21.72
CA ILE A 94 0.53 -4.99 20.34
C ILE A 94 0.62 -6.17 19.35
N LYS A 95 -0.39 -6.29 18.49
CA LYS A 95 -0.42 -7.27 17.41
C LYS A 95 0.56 -6.84 16.31
N THR A 96 1.29 -7.82 15.79
CA THR A 96 2.00 -7.69 14.52
C THR A 96 1.29 -8.60 13.53
N TYR A 97 0.73 -8.00 12.49
CA TYR A 97 0.03 -8.74 11.45
C TYR A 97 1.05 -9.46 10.58
N THR A 98 0.75 -10.67 10.12
CA THR A 98 1.45 -11.21 8.95
C THR A 98 0.99 -10.50 7.68
N GLU A 99 1.69 -10.70 6.57
CA GLU A 99 1.23 -10.18 5.28
C GLU A 99 -0.13 -10.79 4.90
N GLU A 100 -0.33 -12.09 5.17
CA GLU A 100 -1.58 -12.78 4.90
C GLU A 100 -2.73 -12.24 5.76
N GLU A 101 -2.52 -12.01 7.06
CA GLU A 101 -3.52 -11.39 7.94
C GLU A 101 -3.87 -9.97 7.50
N PHE A 102 -2.90 -9.22 6.97
CA PHE A 102 -3.16 -7.88 6.43
C PHE A 102 -4.06 -7.93 5.19
N TYR A 103 -3.81 -8.86 4.26
CA TYR A 103 -4.67 -9.02 3.08
C TYR A 103 -6.05 -9.57 3.42
N GLU A 104 -6.13 -10.51 4.36
CA GLU A 104 -7.40 -11.01 4.88
C GLU A 104 -8.21 -9.88 5.55
N PHE A 105 -7.55 -9.01 6.31
CA PHE A 105 -8.18 -7.83 6.90
C PHE A 105 -8.84 -6.94 5.84
N LEU A 106 -8.10 -6.56 4.80
CA LEU A 106 -8.65 -5.73 3.72
C LEU A 106 -9.76 -6.43 2.94
N ALA A 107 -9.59 -7.73 2.65
CA ALA A 107 -10.62 -8.52 1.97
C ALA A 107 -11.92 -8.61 2.80
N THR A 108 -11.81 -8.75 4.13
CA THR A 108 -12.95 -8.81 5.06
C THR A 108 -13.69 -7.47 5.14
N LEU A 109 -12.97 -6.35 5.01
CA LEU A 109 -13.57 -5.03 4.96
C LEU A 109 -14.32 -4.75 3.65
N GLU A 110 -13.91 -5.42 2.58
CA GLU A 110 -14.33 -5.10 1.20
C GLU A 110 -13.94 -3.66 0.83
N VAL A 111 -14.24 -3.27 -0.41
CA VAL A 111 -13.77 -2.01 -1.00
C VAL A 111 -14.24 -0.78 -0.22
N ASP A 112 -15.52 -0.72 0.15
CA ASP A 112 -16.11 0.49 0.75
C ASP A 112 -15.53 0.78 2.13
N LYS A 113 -15.46 -0.23 3.01
CA LYS A 113 -14.86 -0.03 4.33
C LYS A 113 -13.35 0.10 4.28
N THR A 114 -12.68 -0.51 3.30
CA THR A 114 -11.25 -0.27 3.07
C THR A 114 -10.99 1.20 2.78
N ARG A 115 -11.75 1.82 1.87
CA ARG A 115 -11.65 3.25 1.58
C ARG A 115 -11.92 4.11 2.81
N GLU A 116 -12.94 3.77 3.60
CA GLU A 116 -13.21 4.47 4.86
C GLU A 116 -12.05 4.35 5.87
N ALA A 117 -11.46 3.15 6.01
CA ALA A 117 -10.38 2.89 6.95
C ALA A 117 -9.11 3.68 6.62
N ILE A 118 -8.81 3.88 5.33
CA ILE A 118 -7.60 4.58 4.89
C ILE A 118 -7.80 6.07 4.63
N ALA A 119 -9.02 6.59 4.69
CA ALA A 119 -9.34 7.97 4.30
C ALA A 119 -8.53 9.01 5.11
N ASP A 120 -8.47 8.86 6.44
CA ASP A 120 -7.68 9.77 7.28
C ASP A 120 -6.17 9.56 7.12
N ILE A 121 -5.74 8.35 6.71
CA ILE A 121 -4.34 8.09 6.34
C ILE A 121 -3.98 8.89 5.09
N VAL A 122 -4.82 8.87 4.05
CA VAL A 122 -4.61 9.68 2.83
C VAL A 122 -4.44 11.17 3.17
N ILE A 123 -5.32 11.71 4.02
CA ILE A 123 -5.24 13.12 4.45
C ILE A 123 -3.95 13.40 5.21
N THR A 124 -3.54 12.47 6.08
CA THR A 124 -2.34 12.61 6.91
C THR A 124 -1.06 12.53 6.07
N LEU A 125 -0.99 11.62 5.10
CA LEU A 125 0.15 11.51 4.18
C LEU A 125 0.27 12.73 3.26
N LYS A 126 -0.86 13.30 2.82
CA LYS A 126 -0.84 14.58 2.10
C LYS A 126 -0.24 15.70 2.94
N ALA A 127 -0.63 15.81 4.22
CA ALA A 127 -0.05 16.80 5.12
C ALA A 127 1.46 16.57 5.37
N ARG A 128 1.89 15.31 5.46
CA ARG A 128 3.32 14.93 5.54
C ARG A 128 4.07 15.39 4.30
N ASP A 129 3.51 15.15 3.12
CA ASP A 129 4.15 15.51 1.85
C ASP A 129 4.21 17.03 1.67
N ASP A 130 3.18 17.77 2.11
CA ASP A 130 3.20 19.24 2.17
C ASP A 130 4.31 19.76 3.11
N ALA A 131 4.49 19.15 4.28
CA ALA A 131 5.58 19.50 5.19
C ALA A 131 6.96 19.17 4.59
N ARG A 132 7.09 18.00 3.93
CA ARG A 132 8.32 17.61 3.25
C ARG A 132 8.68 18.57 2.11
N ASN A 133 7.70 18.98 1.31
CA ASN A 133 7.88 19.97 0.25
C ASN A 133 8.31 21.33 0.82
N ALA A 134 7.72 21.76 1.93
CA ALA A 134 8.15 22.99 2.60
C ALA A 134 9.63 22.94 3.05
N ILE A 135 10.14 21.78 3.50
CA ILE A 135 11.57 21.59 3.79
C ILE A 135 12.42 21.67 2.52
N TYR A 136 11.97 21.04 1.42
CA TYR A 136 12.68 21.09 0.14
C TYR A 136 12.76 22.50 -0.44
N ASP A 137 11.76 23.34 -0.19
CA ASP A 137 11.70 24.72 -0.66
C ASP A 137 12.56 25.69 0.18
N LEU A 138 13.07 25.27 1.34
CA LEU A 138 14.04 26.05 2.11
C LEU A 138 15.37 26.16 1.35
N ALA A 139 16.09 27.27 1.56
CA ALA A 139 17.46 27.40 1.09
C ALA A 139 18.35 26.25 1.64
N ASP A 140 19.29 25.77 0.82
CA ASP A 140 20.16 24.64 1.18
C ASP A 140 20.98 24.90 2.46
N ASP A 141 21.32 26.16 2.74
CA ASP A 141 22.06 26.61 3.92
C ASP A 141 21.16 27.06 5.08
N HIS A 142 19.84 26.83 5.00
CA HIS A 142 18.91 27.23 6.03
C HIS A 142 19.24 26.51 7.36
N PRO A 143 19.48 27.26 8.47
CA PRO A 143 20.09 26.70 9.69
C PRO A 143 19.23 25.67 10.39
N GLN A 144 17.91 25.65 10.16
CA GLN A 144 16.99 24.69 10.77
C GLN A 144 16.61 23.52 9.86
N ARG A 145 17.11 23.44 8.61
CA ARG A 145 16.68 22.43 7.64
C ARG A 145 16.82 21.00 8.17
N GLN A 146 18.01 20.65 8.68
CA GLN A 146 18.28 19.33 9.27
C GLN A 146 17.40 19.04 10.50
N ASN A 147 17.08 20.06 11.29
CA ASN A 147 16.18 19.91 12.44
C ASN A 147 14.74 19.62 11.99
N PHE A 148 14.26 20.23 10.91
CA PHE A 148 12.95 19.93 10.35
C PHE A 148 12.90 18.54 9.71
N GLU A 149 13.96 18.09 9.05
CA GLU A 149 14.08 16.71 8.54
C GLU A 149 13.96 15.69 9.68
N SER A 150 14.72 15.88 10.77
CA SER A 150 14.62 15.01 11.96
C SER A 150 13.21 15.00 12.56
N GLN A 151 12.57 16.16 12.66
CA GLN A 151 11.20 16.25 13.18
C GLN A 151 10.17 15.58 12.26
N LEU A 152 10.37 15.66 10.94
CA LEU A 152 9.51 14.97 9.98
C LEU A 152 9.60 13.45 10.17
N ASP A 153 10.83 12.93 10.26
CA ASP A 153 11.10 11.51 10.48
C ASP A 153 10.52 11.02 11.82
N GLU A 154 10.72 11.79 12.91
CA GLU A 154 10.17 11.47 14.23
C GLU A 154 8.63 11.41 14.21
N LYS A 155 7.98 12.35 13.53
CA LYS A 155 6.51 12.36 13.38
C LYS A 155 6.00 11.22 12.51
N GLU A 156 6.74 10.85 11.46
CA GLU A 156 6.41 9.69 10.62
C GLU A 156 6.51 8.38 11.42
N GLN A 157 7.55 8.22 12.25
CA GLN A 157 7.67 7.08 13.16
C GLN A 157 6.58 7.07 14.24
N GLN A 158 6.24 8.24 14.79
CA GLN A 158 5.11 8.36 15.72
C GLN A 158 3.80 7.90 15.07
N TYR A 159 3.54 8.33 13.84
CA TYR A 159 2.31 8.00 13.15
C TYR A 159 2.20 6.50 12.81
N LEU A 160 3.27 5.89 12.30
CA LEU A 160 3.32 4.44 12.11
C LEU A 160 3.04 3.68 13.41
N ARG A 161 3.57 4.17 14.53
CA ARG A 161 3.34 3.59 15.85
C ARG A 161 1.89 3.72 16.30
N GLU A 162 1.26 4.85 16.08
CA GLU A 162 -0.15 5.10 16.40
C GLU A 162 -1.07 4.17 15.59
N LEU A 163 -0.85 4.05 14.28
CA LEU A 163 -1.59 3.11 13.42
C LEU A 163 -1.47 1.66 13.92
N LYS A 164 -0.27 1.22 14.29
CA LYS A 164 -0.07 -0.14 14.83
C LYS A 164 -0.83 -0.36 16.14
N ILE A 165 -0.83 0.63 17.03
CA ILE A 165 -1.53 0.55 18.32
C ILE A 165 -3.04 0.46 18.10
N VAL A 166 -3.64 1.30 17.26
CA VAL A 166 -5.09 1.29 17.03
C VAL A 166 -5.56 0.02 16.30
N CYS A 167 -4.72 -0.57 15.44
CA CYS A 167 -5.00 -1.84 14.78
C CYS A 167 -4.77 -3.08 15.67
N SER A 168 -4.24 -2.91 16.88
CA SER A 168 -4.01 -4.00 17.85
C SER A 168 -5.19 -4.22 18.80
N SER A 169 -6.41 -3.86 18.38
CA SER A 169 -7.62 -3.99 19.17
C SER A 169 -7.95 -5.45 19.50
N GLU A 170 -8.45 -5.70 20.71
CA GLU A 170 -8.90 -7.04 21.14
C GLU A 170 -10.12 -7.55 20.34
N ASN A 171 -10.83 -6.67 19.63
CA ASN A 171 -11.99 -7.01 18.79
C ASN A 171 -11.61 -7.41 17.35
N GLY A 172 -10.35 -7.81 17.11
CA GLY A 172 -9.88 -8.24 15.79
C GLY A 172 -10.04 -7.16 14.71
N TYR A 173 -10.45 -7.58 13.50
CA TYR A 173 -10.56 -6.71 12.33
C TYR A 173 -11.60 -5.59 12.50
N ASP A 174 -12.73 -5.84 13.17
CA ASP A 174 -13.71 -4.80 13.47
C ASP A 174 -13.13 -3.72 14.39
N GLY A 175 -12.36 -4.16 15.40
CA GLY A 175 -11.66 -3.26 16.30
C GLY A 175 -10.61 -2.42 15.59
N ALA A 176 -9.83 -3.02 14.69
CA ALA A 176 -8.84 -2.32 13.88
C ALA A 176 -9.50 -1.29 12.94
N TYR A 177 -10.58 -1.66 12.25
CA TYR A 177 -11.35 -0.74 11.41
C TYR A 177 -11.88 0.47 12.18
N LEU A 178 -12.48 0.24 13.35
CA LEU A 178 -12.97 1.34 14.21
C LEU A 178 -11.81 2.23 14.70
N GLY A 179 -10.67 1.64 15.04
CA GLY A 179 -9.46 2.35 15.43
C GLY A 179 -8.93 3.27 14.32
N LEU A 180 -8.86 2.76 13.09
CA LEU A 180 -8.44 3.53 11.91
C LEU A 180 -9.41 4.68 11.60
N LYS A 181 -10.72 4.43 11.65
CA LYS A 181 -11.75 5.45 11.40
C LYS A 181 -11.77 6.58 12.43
N ALA A 182 -11.26 6.33 13.63
CA ALA A 182 -11.15 7.32 14.70
C ALA A 182 -9.82 8.07 14.71
N ASN A 183 -8.82 7.61 13.95
CA ASN A 183 -7.46 8.13 13.96
C ASN A 183 -7.36 9.41 13.10
N ARG A 184 -6.92 10.53 13.70
CA ARG A 184 -6.89 11.84 13.04
C ARG A 184 -5.57 12.57 13.30
N ASP A 185 -4.51 12.14 12.63
CA ASP A 185 -3.15 12.62 12.95
C ASP A 185 -2.58 13.64 11.96
N ALA A 186 -3.32 14.04 10.93
CA ALA A 186 -2.90 15.06 9.97
C ALA A 186 -2.43 16.38 10.63
N PHE A 187 -2.88 16.68 11.85
CA PHE A 187 -2.44 17.85 12.61
C PHE A 187 -0.94 17.85 12.92
N ILE A 188 -0.31 16.69 13.14
CA ILE A 188 1.11 16.63 13.50
C ILE A 188 2.01 17.18 12.39
N PHE A 189 1.69 16.85 11.13
CA PHE A 189 2.42 17.33 9.96
C PHE A 189 2.03 18.74 9.56
N LYS A 190 0.74 19.11 9.68
CA LYS A 190 0.30 20.51 9.49
C LYS A 190 1.00 21.46 10.45
N SER A 191 1.18 21.05 11.71
CA SER A 191 1.91 21.84 12.70
C SER A 191 3.39 21.98 12.33
N LEU A 192 4.04 20.91 11.85
CA LEU A 192 5.42 20.97 11.39
C LEU A 192 5.57 21.92 10.20
N LYS A 193 4.67 21.83 9.21
CA LYS A 193 4.64 22.76 8.07
C LYS A 193 4.52 24.22 8.53
N GLY A 194 3.64 24.52 9.48
CA GLY A 194 3.51 25.87 10.03
C GLY A 194 4.82 26.39 10.64
N GLN A 195 5.55 25.55 11.37
CA GLN A 195 6.86 25.92 11.92
C GLN A 195 7.91 26.20 10.83
N ILE A 196 7.88 25.42 9.74
CA ILE A 196 8.76 25.62 8.58
C ILE A 196 8.43 26.95 7.89
N ASP A 197 7.15 27.21 7.64
CA ASP A 197 6.68 28.46 7.01
C ASP A 197 7.06 29.69 7.86
N ASP A 198 6.89 29.61 9.18
CA ASP A 198 7.27 30.69 10.11
C ASP A 198 8.79 30.95 10.09
N SER A 199 9.59 29.88 10.03
CA SER A 199 11.05 30.00 9.93
C SER A 199 11.52 30.55 8.59
N ALA A 200 10.84 30.22 7.49
CA ALA A 200 11.16 30.72 6.16
C ALA A 200 10.93 32.23 6.04
N ASN A 201 9.92 32.77 6.76
CA ASN A 201 9.59 34.19 6.76
C ASN A 201 10.42 35.05 7.73
N ALA A 202 11.26 34.43 8.57
CA ALA A 202 12.07 35.11 9.57
C ALA A 202 13.50 35.46 9.11
N ASN A 203 13.94 34.93 7.97
CA ASN A 203 15.26 35.14 7.36
C ASN A 203 15.17 36.04 6.11
#